data_AF-A0A949G5K6-F1
#
_entry.id   AF-A0A949G5K6-F1
#
_cell.length_a   1.000
_cell.length_b   1.000
_cell.length_c   1.000
_cell.angle_alpha   90.00
_cell.angle_beta   90.00
_cell.angle_gamma   90.00
#
_symmetry.space_group_name_H-M   'P 1'
#
loop_
_entity.id
_entity.type
_entity.pdbx_description
1 polymer ?
#
loop_
_entity_poly.entity_id
_entity_poly.type
_entity_poly.pdbx_seq_one_letter_code
_entity_poly.pdbx_strand_id
1 'polypeptide(L)' 'MIKPALSLFLLASTIALSACGEKAQMLGTKDDASPSSGVSNAFIEKGWQAGDKTSWERQLNARAQYGQNDYTRSP' A
#
# COMPACT_ATOMS: atom_id res chain seq x y z
N MET A 1 11.03 44.17 -31.57
CA MET A 1 9.94 43.66 -30.71
C MET A 1 9.99 42.14 -30.46
N ILE A 2 10.83 41.37 -31.17
CA ILE A 2 10.86 39.88 -31.09
C ILE A 2 11.68 39.37 -29.87
N LYS A 3 12.72 40.10 -29.45
CA LYS A 3 13.56 39.77 -28.29
C LYS A 3 12.83 39.65 -26.95
N PRO A 4 11.96 40.61 -26.53
CA PRO A 4 11.25 40.50 -25.26
C PRO A 4 10.21 39.36 -25.25
N ALA A 5 9.59 39.08 -26.40
CA ALA A 5 8.62 37.98 -26.53
C ALA A 5 9.30 36.60 -26.38
N LEU A 6 10.50 36.43 -26.95
CA LEU A 6 11.27 35.20 -26.83
C LEU A 6 11.73 34.95 -25.38
N SER A 7 12.19 36.00 -24.67
CA SER A 7 12.56 35.89 -23.26
C SER A 7 11.38 35.52 -22.36
N LEU A 8 10.18 36.04 -22.66
CA LEU A 8 8.97 35.71 -21.90
C LEU A 8 8.55 34.26 -22.11
N PHE A 9 8.69 33.74 -23.33
CA PHE A 9 8.39 32.33 -23.65
C PHE A 9 9.34 31.34 -22.96
N LEU A 10 10.62 31.68 -22.92
CA LEU A 10 11.64 30.90 -22.19
C LEU A 10 11.34 30.83 -20.70
N LEU A 11 11.01 31.97 -20.08
CA LEU A 11 10.69 32.03 -18.65
C LEU A 11 9.42 31.27 -18.29
N ALA A 12 8.38 31.35 -19.14
CA ALA A 12 7.15 30.59 -18.96
C ALA A 12 7.40 29.07 -19.03
N SER A 13 8.28 28.64 -19.94
CA SER A 13 8.61 27.21 -20.14
C SER A 13 9.32 26.61 -18.93
N THR A 14 10.20 27.37 -18.26
CA THR A 14 10.91 26.87 -17.06
C THR A 14 10.00 26.75 -15.85
N ILE A 15 9.00 27.65 -15.72
CA ILE A 15 8.00 27.59 -14.64
C ILE A 15 7.02 26.44 -14.85
N ALA A 16 6.64 26.13 -16.10
CA ALA A 16 5.78 24.99 -16.40
C ALA A 16 6.45 23.65 -16.08
N LEU A 17 7.78 23.56 -16.25
CA LEU A 17 8.53 22.32 -16.00
C LEU A 17 8.72 22.02 -14.50
N SER A 18 8.73 23.04 -13.64
CA SER A 18 8.84 22.84 -12.19
C SER A 18 7.59 22.23 -11.56
N ALA A 19 6.44 22.25 -12.25
CA ALA A 19 5.22 21.59 -11.82
C ALA A 19 5.32 20.06 -11.80
N CYS A 20 6.28 19.47 -12.52
CA CYS A 20 6.53 18.03 -12.54
C CYS A 20 7.77 17.63 -11.70
N GLY A 21 8.39 18.58 -11.00
CA GLY A 21 9.60 18.39 -10.19
C GLY A 21 9.32 18.12 -8.72
N GLU A 22 8.24 17.40 -8.41
CA GLU A 22 7.96 17.02 -7.03
C GLU A 22 9.08 16.12 -6.47
N LYS A 23 9.32 16.21 -5.16
CA LYS A 23 10.27 15.32 -4.50
C LYS A 23 9.81 13.88 -4.73
N ALA A 24 10.73 13.00 -5.13
CA ALA A 24 10.43 11.58 -5.29
C ALA A 24 9.66 11.07 -4.06
N GLN A 25 8.45 10.55 -4.28
CA GLN A 25 7.68 9.86 -3.23
C GLN A 25 8.43 8.58 -2.87
N MET A 26 9.33 8.71 -1.89
CA MET A 26 10.00 7.57 -1.29
C MET A 26 9.05 7.04 -0.21
N LEU A 27 8.77 5.74 -0.27
CA LEU A 27 8.10 5.06 0.81
C LEU A 27 8.99 5.24 2.05
N GLY A 28 8.53 6.03 3.03
CA GLY A 28 9.28 6.26 4.26
C GLY A 28 9.48 4.93 5.00
N THR A 29 10.57 4.82 5.77
CA THR A 29 10.86 3.66 6.64
C THR A 29 9.89 3.63 7.83
N LYS A 30 8.62 3.42 7.57
CA LYS A 30 7.64 3.10 8.60
C LYS A 30 7.38 1.62 8.52
N ASP A 31 7.94 0.87 9.46
CA ASP A 31 7.59 -0.53 9.61
C ASP A 31 6.13 -0.61 10.06
N ASP A 32 5.31 -1.30 9.28
CA ASP A 32 3.95 -1.61 9.69
C ASP A 32 3.97 -2.67 10.79
N ALA A 33 2.97 -2.62 11.67
CA ALA A 33 2.81 -3.65 12.68
C ALA A 33 2.62 -5.02 12.01
N SER A 34 3.15 -6.07 12.62
CA SER A 34 2.98 -7.42 12.08
C SER A 34 1.49 -7.76 11.99
N PRO A 35 1.02 -8.43 10.93
CA PRO A 35 -0.41 -8.78 10.80
C PRO A 35 -0.93 -9.62 11.97
N SER A 36 -0.09 -10.46 12.55
CA SER A 36 -0.42 -11.29 13.71
C SER A 36 -0.53 -10.53 15.03
N SER A 37 -0.04 -9.27 15.10
CA SER A 37 -0.21 -8.43 16.28
C SER A 37 -1.69 -8.12 16.57
N GLY A 38 -2.54 -8.21 15.55
CA GLY A 38 -3.98 -8.12 15.68
C GLY A 38 -4.46 -6.72 16.08
N VAL A 39 -5.71 -6.66 16.51
CA VAL A 39 -6.40 -5.45 16.96
C VAL A 39 -7.12 -5.77 18.27
N SER A 40 -7.40 -4.78 19.11
CA SER A 40 -8.19 -4.95 20.34
C SER A 40 -9.63 -4.49 20.13
N ASN A 41 -10.34 -5.13 19.21
CA ASN A 41 -11.73 -4.78 18.87
C ASN A 41 -12.66 -6.01 18.81
N ALA A 42 -13.94 -5.77 18.54
CA ALA A 42 -14.96 -6.82 18.49
C ALA A 42 -14.95 -7.67 17.21
N PHE A 43 -14.09 -7.37 16.24
CA PHE A 43 -14.05 -8.03 14.92
C PHE A 43 -12.94 -9.09 14.81
N ILE A 44 -12.25 -9.37 15.91
CA ILE A 44 -11.30 -10.49 16.04
C ILE A 44 -12.08 -11.80 15.91
N GLU A 45 -11.52 -12.78 15.20
CA GLU A 45 -12.10 -14.12 15.17
C GLU A 45 -12.26 -14.68 16.59
N LYS A 46 -13.43 -15.27 16.87
CA LYS A 46 -13.70 -15.87 18.18
C LYS A 46 -12.66 -16.95 18.51
N GLY A 47 -12.03 -16.81 19.67
CA GLY A 47 -11.03 -17.76 20.17
C GLY A 47 -9.61 -17.55 19.64
N TRP A 48 -9.39 -16.61 18.72
CA TRP A 48 -8.04 -16.19 18.34
C TRP A 48 -7.51 -15.11 19.28
N GLN A 49 -6.21 -15.18 19.61
CA GLN A 49 -5.52 -14.24 20.49
C GLN A 49 -4.54 -13.37 19.69
N ALA A 50 -4.64 -12.06 19.86
CA ALA A 50 -3.70 -11.08 19.29
C ALA A 50 -2.26 -11.41 19.72
N GLY A 51 -1.34 -11.44 18.74
CA GLY A 51 0.06 -11.83 18.93
C GLY A 51 0.35 -13.32 18.69
N ASP A 52 -0.66 -14.19 18.66
CA ASP A 52 -0.46 -15.60 18.30
C ASP A 52 -0.31 -15.77 16.78
N LYS A 53 0.94 -15.62 16.33
CA LYS A 53 1.33 -15.77 14.93
C LYS A 53 1.03 -17.16 14.39
N THR A 54 1.29 -18.21 15.15
CA THR A 54 1.14 -19.59 14.64
C THR A 54 -0.33 -19.91 14.39
N SER A 55 -1.20 -19.55 15.33
CA SER A 55 -2.64 -19.72 15.15
C SER A 55 -3.17 -18.86 14.00
N TRP A 56 -2.70 -17.61 13.89
CA TRP A 56 -3.06 -16.71 12.79
C TRP A 56 -2.70 -17.28 11.41
N GLU A 57 -1.47 -17.78 11.23
CA GLU A 57 -1.01 -18.38 9.97
C GLU A 57 -1.82 -19.64 9.63
N ARG A 58 -2.09 -20.49 10.61
CA ARG A 58 -2.92 -21.69 10.40
C ARG A 58 -4.33 -21.33 9.93
N GLN A 59 -4.95 -20.31 10.55
CA GLN A 59 -6.29 -19.89 10.17
C GLN A 59 -6.33 -19.33 8.75
N LEU A 60 -5.34 -18.54 8.35
CA LEU A 60 -5.23 -18.06 6.97
C LEU A 60 -5.01 -19.18 5.97
N ASN A 61 -4.14 -20.14 6.27
CA ASN A 61 -3.92 -21.30 5.42
C ASN A 61 -5.21 -22.11 5.24
N ALA A 62 -5.95 -22.39 6.31
CA ALA A 62 -7.22 -23.09 6.22
C ALA A 62 -8.24 -22.31 5.37
N ARG A 63 -8.33 -20.98 5.54
CA ARG A 63 -9.20 -20.12 4.73
C ARG A 63 -8.82 -20.16 3.25
N ALA A 64 -7.52 -20.12 2.92
CA ALA A 64 -7.06 -20.19 1.54
C ALA A 64 -7.43 -21.54 0.92
N GLN A 65 -7.13 -22.65 1.60
CA GLN A 65 -7.28 -24.00 1.06
C GLN A 65 -8.75 -24.45 0.93
N TYR A 66 -9.59 -24.12 1.90
CA TYR A 66 -10.97 -24.64 1.94
C TYR A 66 -12.03 -23.58 1.57
N GLY A 67 -11.68 -22.30 1.72
CA GLY A 67 -12.60 -21.18 1.51
C GLY A 67 -12.47 -20.51 0.15
N GLN A 68 -11.27 -20.43 -0.41
CA GLN A 68 -10.98 -19.60 -1.59
C GLN A 68 -10.33 -20.36 -2.75
N ASN A 69 -9.91 -21.60 -2.53
CA ASN A 69 -9.31 -22.42 -3.56
C ASN A 69 -10.38 -23.27 -4.25
N ASP A 70 -10.75 -22.93 -5.48
CA ASP A 70 -11.75 -23.70 -6.22
C ASP A 70 -11.22 -25.03 -6.75
N TYR A 71 -9.89 -25.22 -6.83
CA TYR A 71 -9.29 -26.50 -7.21
C TYR A 71 -9.55 -27.60 -6.16
N THR A 72 -9.68 -27.24 -4.87
CA THR A 72 -10.01 -28.20 -3.81
C THR A 72 -11.49 -28.59 -3.79
N ARG A 73 -12.32 -27.92 -4.61
CA ARG A 73 -13.76 -28.17 -4.75
C ARG A 73 -14.12 -28.95 -6.02
N SER A 74 -13.13 -29.26 -6.88
CA SER A 74 -13.36 -30.11 -8.05
C SER A 74 -13.65 -31.55 -7.61
N PRO A 75 -14.60 -32.26 -8.25
CA PRO A 75 -14.93 -33.66 -7.96
C PRO A 75 -13.75 -34.62 -8.14
#